data_AF-A0A969V448-F1
#
_entry.id   AF-A0A969V448-F1
#
_cell.length_a   1.000
_cell.length_b   1.000
_cell.length_c   1.000
_cell.angle_alpha   90.00
_cell.angle_beta   90.00
_cell.angle_gamma   90.00
#
_symmetry.space_group_name_H-M   'P 1'
#
loop_
_entity.id
_entity.type
_entity.pdbx_description
1 polymer ?
#
loop_
_entity_poly.entity_id
_entity_poly.type
_entity_poly.pdbx_seq_one_letter_code
_entity_poly.pdbx_strand_id
1 'polypeptide(L)'
;MEPEEFLEHWAVNYEELAELCGRSKSTVAHWFSQGEHRREPSEADKRRLAEIHAIWSQFENEPTHLREIWARKRRRKHDTECNI
;
A
#
# COMPACT_ATOMS: atom_id res chain seq x y z
N MET A 1 -4.61 2.47 -11.35
CA MET A 1 -5.08 1.29 -10.61
C MET A 1 -6.40 1.65 -10.00
N GLU A 2 -7.44 0.88 -10.28
CA GLU A 2 -8.76 1.14 -9.70
C GLU A 2 -8.83 0.64 -8.24
N PRO A 3 -9.61 1.30 -7.36
CA PRO A 3 -9.73 0.86 -5.97
C PRO A 3 -10.29 -0.55 -5.80
N GLU A 4 -11.18 -0.98 -6.70
CA GLU A 4 -11.73 -2.35 -6.73
C GLU A 4 -10.63 -3.38 -6.96
N GLU A 5 -9.79 -3.16 -7.98
CA GLU A 5 -8.64 -4.03 -8.28
C GLU A 5 -7.61 -4.04 -7.13
N PHE A 6 -7.39 -2.88 -6.50
CA PHE A 6 -6.44 -2.77 -5.39
C PHE A 6 -6.89 -3.57 -4.16
N LEU A 7 -8.18 -3.52 -3.83
CA LEU A 7 -8.75 -4.31 -2.74
C LEU A 7 -8.60 -5.81 -2.97
N GLU A 8 -8.92 -6.26 -4.19
CA GLU A 8 -8.85 -7.67 -4.53
C GLU A 8 -7.41 -8.19 -4.54
N HIS A 9 -6.48 -7.42 -5.14
CA HIS A 9 -5.09 -7.83 -5.29
C HIS A 9 -4.34 -7.89 -3.96
N TRP A 10 -4.53 -6.88 -3.09
CA TRP A 10 -3.79 -6.77 -1.83
C TRP A 10 -4.55 -7.27 -0.61
N ALA A 11 -5.80 -7.72 -0.78
CA ALA A 11 -6.69 -8.18 0.28
C ALA A 11 -6.85 -7.18 1.45
N VAL A 12 -6.76 -5.88 1.16
CA VAL A 12 -6.94 -4.81 2.15
C VAL A 12 -8.42 -4.53 2.38
N ASN A 13 -8.77 -3.94 3.52
CA ASN A 13 -10.14 -3.54 3.85
C ASN A 13 -10.39 -2.04 3.55
N TYR A 14 -11.64 -1.58 3.66
CA TYR A 14 -12.00 -0.18 3.35
C TYR A 14 -11.36 0.86 4.29
N GLU A 15 -10.98 0.46 5.49
CA GLU A 15 -10.32 1.34 6.46
C GLU A 15 -8.85 1.54 6.10
N GLU A 16 -8.14 0.44 5.80
CA GLU A 16 -6.78 0.48 5.29
C GLU A 16 -6.70 1.25 3.96
N LEU A 17 -7.64 0.99 3.05
CA LEU A 17 -7.73 1.73 1.78
C LEU A 17 -7.92 3.23 2.01
N ALA A 18 -8.72 3.60 3.02
CA ALA A 18 -8.94 5.00 3.39
C ALA A 18 -7.66 5.64 3.95
N GLU A 19 -6.93 4.94 4.81
CA GLU A 19 -5.63 5.39 5.33
C GLU A 19 -4.60 5.59 4.22
N LEU A 20 -4.48 4.62 3.32
CA LEU A 20 -3.57 4.67 2.18
C LEU A 20 -3.86 5.89 1.29
N CYS A 21 -5.13 6.17 1.01
CA CYS A 21 -5.58 7.29 0.20
C CYS A 21 -5.66 8.63 0.97
N GLY A 22 -5.53 8.64 2.30
CA GLY A 22 -5.75 9.83 3.13
C GLY A 22 -7.20 10.32 3.10
N ARG A 23 -8.16 9.38 3.01
CA ARG A 23 -9.61 9.65 2.94
C ARG A 23 -10.32 9.11 4.17
N SER A 24 -11.60 9.46 4.31
CA SER A 24 -12.46 8.84 5.32
C SER A 24 -12.98 7.48 4.83
N LYS A 25 -13.20 6.55 5.75
CA LYS A 25 -13.84 5.25 5.47
C LYS A 25 -15.19 5.41 4.77
N SER A 26 -15.96 6.44 5.15
CA SER A 26 -17.22 6.78 4.48
C SER A 26 -16.99 7.16 3.02
N THR A 27 -16.01 8.03 2.72
CA THR A 27 -15.66 8.39 1.34
C THR A 27 -15.33 7.17 0.50
N VAL A 28 -14.56 6.24 1.05
CA VAL A 28 -14.20 4.97 0.39
C VAL A 28 -15.43 4.09 0.20
N ALA A 29 -16.30 3.94 1.19
CA ALA A 29 -17.55 3.18 1.04
C ALA A 29 -18.45 3.75 -0.07
N HIS A 30 -18.47 5.07 -0.24
CA HIS A 30 -19.18 5.72 -1.35
C HIS A 30 -18.59 5.39 -2.74
N TRP A 31 -17.30 5.04 -2.84
CA TRP A 31 -16.71 4.58 -4.10
C TRP A 31 -17.30 3.25 -4.59
N PHE A 32 -17.63 2.37 -3.64
CA PHE A 32 -18.17 1.04 -3.91
C PHE A 32 -19.70 0.96 -3.86
N SER A 33 -20.37 2.03 -3.44
CA SER A 33 -21.83 2.09 -3.43
C SER A 33 -22.42 2.07 -4.85
N GLN A 34 -23.57 1.42 -5.01
CA GLN A 34 -24.32 1.37 -6.28
C GLN A 34 -25.43 2.42 -6.27
N GLY A 35 -25.61 3.18 -7.36
CA GLY A 35 -26.69 4.17 -7.54
C GLY A 35 -26.27 5.65 -7.43
N GLU A 36 -27.21 6.55 -7.16
CA GLU A 36 -27.03 8.02 -7.15
C GLU A 36 -26.00 8.54 -6.13
N HIS A 37 -25.65 7.73 -5.12
CA HIS A 37 -24.66 8.09 -4.10
C HIS A 37 -23.24 7.61 -4.40
N ARG A 38 -23.03 6.95 -5.55
CA ARG A 38 -21.71 6.54 -6.02
C ARG A 38 -20.86 7.77 -6.29
N ARG A 39 -19.68 7.81 -5.67
CA ARG A 39 -18.66 8.81 -5.98
C ARG A 39 -17.50 8.14 -6.69
N GLU A 40 -17.05 8.72 -7.79
CA GLU A 40 -15.84 8.21 -8.41
C GLU A 40 -14.61 8.63 -7.58
N PRO A 41 -13.64 7.71 -7.38
CA PRO A 41 -12.35 8.07 -6.81
C PRO A 41 -11.67 9.09 -7.71
N SER A 42 -11.02 10.10 -7.11
CA SER A 42 -10.32 11.10 -7.91
C SER A 42 -9.08 10.50 -8.56
N GLU A 43 -8.60 11.12 -9.65
CA GLU A 43 -7.35 10.73 -10.30
C GLU A 43 -6.15 10.77 -9.33
N ALA A 44 -6.18 11.66 -8.33
CA ALA A 44 -5.16 11.70 -7.29
C ALA A 44 -5.19 10.45 -6.40
N ASP A 45 -6.38 9.94 -6.07
CA ASP A 45 -6.56 8.72 -5.28
C ASP A 45 -6.09 7.49 -6.10
N LYS A 46 -6.49 7.41 -7.37
CA LYS A 46 -6.04 6.33 -8.29
C LYS A 46 -4.53 6.32 -8.50
N ARG A 47 -3.91 7.51 -8.63
CA ARG A 47 -2.45 7.64 -8.74
C ARG A 47 -1.76 7.15 -7.48
N ARG A 48 -2.26 7.54 -6.30
CA ARG A 48 -1.73 7.10 -5.01
C ARG A 48 -1.80 5.59 -4.85
N LEU A 49 -2.91 4.96 -5.24
CA LEU A 49 -3.03 3.50 -5.25
C LEU A 49 -2.06 2.84 -6.23
N ALA A 50 -1.88 3.42 -7.42
CA ALA A 50 -0.91 2.91 -8.40
C ALA A 50 0.54 3.00 -7.89
N GLU A 51 0.90 4.08 -7.20
CA GLU A 51 2.21 4.25 -6.56
C GLU A 51 2.43 3.18 -5.49
N ILE A 52 1.47 2.99 -4.58
CA ILE A 52 1.56 1.99 -3.52
C ILE A 52 1.67 0.59 -4.11
N HIS A 53 0.85 0.26 -5.11
CA HIS A 53 0.90 -1.02 -5.79
C HIS A 53 2.26 -1.26 -6.44
N ALA A 54 2.81 -0.28 -7.17
CA ALA A 54 4.14 -0.42 -7.77
C ALA A 54 5.21 -0.71 -6.71
N ILE A 55 5.18 0.01 -5.58
CA ILE A 55 6.13 -0.18 -4.48
C ILE A 55 5.99 -1.59 -3.89
N TRP A 56 4.77 -2.02 -3.56
CA TRP A 56 4.54 -3.32 -2.94
C TRP A 56 4.83 -4.47 -3.90
N SER A 57 4.47 -4.36 -5.18
CA SER A 57 4.80 -5.36 -6.19
C SER A 57 6.32 -5.48 -6.39
N GLN A 58 7.07 -4.38 -6.31
CA GLN A 58 8.53 -4.43 -6.32
C GLN A 58 9.08 -5.18 -5.10
N PHE A 59 8.51 -4.95 -3.91
CA PHE A 59 8.90 -5.69 -2.72
C PHE A 59 8.58 -7.18 -2.81
N GLU A 60 7.42 -7.56 -3.35
CA GLU A 60 7.02 -8.96 -3.50
C GLU A 60 7.94 -9.69 -4.49
N ASN A 61 8.30 -9.04 -5.59
CA ASN A 61 9.21 -9.58 -6.60
C ASN A 61 10.71 -9.37 -6.26
N GLU A 62 11.02 -8.85 -5.07
CA GLU A 62 12.42 -8.61 -4.69
C GLU A 62 13.19 -9.95 -4.61
N PRO A 63 14.32 -10.09 -5.32
CA PRO A 63 15.14 -11.27 -5.24
C PRO A 63 15.58 -11.60 -3.81
N THR A 64 15.42 -12.85 -3.39
CA THR A 64 15.69 -13.30 -2.02
C THR A 64 17.11 -12.98 -1.55
N HIS A 65 18.09 -13.04 -2.45
CA HIS A 65 19.48 -12.71 -2.15
C HIS A 65 19.68 -11.24 -1.74
N LEU A 66 18.88 -10.31 -2.28
CA LEU A 66 18.92 -8.91 -1.87
C LEU A 66 18.38 -8.77 -0.44
N ARG A 67 17.27 -9.44 -0.10
CA ARG A 67 16.71 -9.45 1.26
C ARG A 67 17.73 -9.93 2.30
N GLU A 68 18.50 -10.97 1.97
CA GLU A 68 19.58 -11.48 2.84
C GLU A 68 20.70 -10.46 3.03
N ILE A 69 21.12 -9.78 1.96
CA ILE A 69 22.14 -8.72 2.03
C ILE A 69 21.63 -7.55 2.90
N TRP A 70 20.38 -7.13 2.73
CA TRP A 70 19.75 -6.08 3.55
C TRP A 70 19.64 -6.49 5.02
N ALA A 71 19.25 -7.74 5.32
CA ALA A 71 19.18 -8.26 6.68
C ALA A 71 20.57 -8.28 7.34
N ARG A 72 21.60 -8.70 6.61
CA ARG A 72 23.00 -8.68 7.07
C ARG A 72 23.49 -7.26 7.34
N LYS A 73 23.15 -6.28 6.50
CA LYS A 73 23.49 -4.86 6.74
C LYS A 73 22.80 -4.31 7.99
N ARG A 74 21.50 -4.61 8.19
CA ARG A 74 20.76 -4.16 9.39
C ARG A 74 21.35 -4.72 10.68
N ARG A 75 21.72 -6.01 10.72
CA ARG A 75 22.38 -6.62 11.89
C ARG A 75 23.68 -5.90 12.27
N ARG A 76 24.54 -5.64 11.28
CA ARG A 76 25.81 -4.91 11.52
C ARG A 76 25.58 -3.53 12.15
N LYS A 77 24.58 -2.79 11.68
CA LYS A 77 24.24 -1.47 12.23
C LYS A 77 23.78 -1.57 13.69
N HIS A 78 22.88 -2.51 13.98
CA HIS A 78 22.42 -2.77 15.35
C HIS A 78 23.55 -3.19 16.29
N ASP A 79 24.46 -4.06 15.84
CA ASP A 79 25.63 -4.49 16.63
C ASP A 79 26.63 -3.35 16.89
N THR A 80 26.64 -2.33 16.02
CA THR A 80 27.48 -1.13 16.18
C THR A 80 26.83 -0.12 17.13
N GLU A 81 25.49 -0.04 17.15
CA GLU A 81 24.72 0.85 18.01
C GLU A 81 24.57 0.32 19.46
N CYS A 82 24.60 -1.01 19.69
CA CYS A 82 24.58 -1.60 21.04
C CYS A 82 25.96 -1.66 21.75
N ASN A 83 27.03 -1.25 21.07
CA ASN A 83 28.41 -1.27 21.60
C ASN A 83 28.93 0.13 21.98
N ILE A 84 28.03 1.12 22.14
CA ILE A 84 28.33 2.49 22.56
C ILE A 84 27.56 2.80 23.85
#